data_AF-A0A1G3PSM8-F1
#
_entry.id   AF-A0A1G3PSM8-F1
#
_cell.length_a   1.000
_cell.length_b   1.000
_cell.length_c   1.000
_cell.angle_alpha   90.00
_cell.angle_beta   90.00
_cell.angle_gamma   90.00
#
_symmetry.space_group_name_H-M   'P 1'
#
loop_
_entity.id
_entity.type
_entity.pdbx_description
1 polymer ?
#
loop_
_entity_poly.entity_id
_entity_poly.type
_entity_poly.pdbx_seq_one_letter_code
_entity_poly.pdbx_strand_id
1 'polypeptide(L)'
;MRKLLIAAVVLAMGMSVVVSCGNTATGGDWKAKMAKVESLTTEMLELVMKAFTGDTNAASRIETVGVELEKLGAELDAIYPTLSDAEKKAFDAEKERIEQGLKDSGLGM
;
A
#
# COMPACT_ATOMS: atom_id res chain seq x y z
N MET A 1 11.33 10.35 -16.60
CA MET A 1 10.60 9.08 -16.72
C MET A 1 10.44 8.30 -15.41
N ARG A 2 11.25 8.51 -14.36
CA ARG A 2 11.09 7.84 -13.04
C ARG A 2 9.99 8.38 -12.11
N LYS A 3 9.47 9.59 -12.37
CA LYS A 3 8.43 10.24 -11.54
C LYS A 3 7.01 9.72 -11.81
N LEU A 4 6.81 8.90 -12.84
CA LEU A 4 5.50 8.41 -13.28
C LEU A 4 5.10 7.06 -12.67
N LEU A 5 6.01 6.34 -12.01
CA LEU A 5 5.73 4.99 -11.50
C LEU A 5 5.05 5.01 -10.12
N ILE A 6 5.40 5.97 -9.25
CA ILE A 6 4.89 6.02 -7.87
C ILE A 6 3.41 6.45 -7.84
N ALA A 7 3.00 7.36 -8.73
CA ALA A 7 1.61 7.84 -8.80
C ALA A 7 0.63 6.82 -9.43
N ALA A 8 1.13 5.83 -10.18
CA ALA A 8 0.28 4.93 -10.96
C ALA A 8 -0.37 3.81 -10.12
N VAL A 9 0.22 3.42 -8.98
CA VAL A 9 -0.30 2.34 -8.14
C VAL A 9 -1.53 2.76 -7.33
N VAL A 10 -1.70 4.05 -7.07
CA VAL A 10 -2.76 4.59 -6.19
C VAL A 10 -4.08 4.87 -6.94
N LEU A 11 -4.03 5.11 -8.26
CA LEU A 11 -5.16 5.69 -9.00
C LEU A 11 -6.10 4.70 -9.70
N ALA A 12 -5.85 3.39 -9.65
CA ALA A 12 -6.58 2.41 -10.47
C ALA A 12 -7.84 1.79 -9.82
N MET A 13 -8.13 2.03 -8.55
CA MET A 13 -9.28 1.37 -7.87
C MET A 13 -10.44 2.34 -7.66
N GLY A 14 -10.89 2.92 -8.77
CA GLY A 14 -12.12 3.70 -8.83
C GLY A 14 -13.33 2.78 -8.99
N MET A 15 -14.22 2.83 -7.99
CA MET A 15 -15.67 2.64 -8.05
C MET A 15 -16.22 1.32 -8.64
N SER A 16 -16.86 0.50 -7.79
CA SER A 16 -18.13 -0.20 -8.09
C SER A 16 -18.70 -0.89 -6.84
N VAL A 17 -19.66 -0.28 -6.15
CA VAL A 17 -21.11 -0.62 -6.04
C VAL A 17 -21.51 -1.87 -5.21
N VAL A 18 -22.45 -1.60 -4.28
CA VAL A 18 -23.53 -2.41 -3.67
C VAL A 18 -23.26 -3.71 -2.88
N VAL A 19 -23.53 -3.59 -1.57
CA VAL A 19 -24.48 -4.37 -0.73
C VAL A 19 -24.57 -5.89 -0.97
N SER A 20 -24.12 -6.67 0.02
CA SER A 20 -24.96 -7.63 0.74
C SER A 20 -24.39 -8.00 2.12
N CYS A 21 -25.26 -7.96 3.12
CA CYS A 21 -25.01 -8.51 4.45
C CYS A 21 -24.86 -10.04 4.39
N GLY A 22 -23.84 -10.57 5.06
CA GLY A 22 -23.82 -11.96 5.48
C GLY A 22 -22.69 -12.79 4.86
N ASN A 23 -21.54 -12.78 5.52
CA ASN A 23 -20.85 -14.00 5.93
C ASN A 23 -19.65 -13.62 6.80
N THR A 24 -19.53 -14.29 7.94
CA THR A 24 -18.33 -14.35 8.77
C THR A 24 -17.21 -14.98 7.94
N ALA A 25 -16.55 -14.16 7.13
CA ALA A 25 -15.42 -14.58 6.34
C ALA A 25 -14.23 -14.77 7.28
N THR A 26 -13.58 -15.93 7.15
CA THR A 26 -12.13 -16.09 7.30
C THR A 26 -11.42 -15.10 6.38
N GLY A 27 -11.57 -13.80 6.65
CA GLY A 27 -10.91 -12.75 5.91
C GLY A 27 -9.42 -12.95 6.06
N GLY A 28 -8.75 -13.20 4.93
CA GLY A 28 -7.29 -13.34 4.90
C GLY A 28 -6.63 -12.19 5.66
N ASP A 29 -5.42 -12.41 6.16
CA ASP A 29 -4.69 -11.52 7.09
C ASP A 29 -4.27 -10.18 6.46
N TRP A 30 -5.23 -9.44 5.90
CA TRP A 30 -5.07 -8.20 5.17
C TRP A 30 -4.62 -7.09 6.11
N LYS A 31 -5.05 -7.11 7.38
CA LYS A 31 -4.63 -6.13 8.39
C LYS A 31 -3.14 -6.20 8.65
N ALA A 32 -2.58 -7.40 8.86
CA ALA A 32 -1.14 -7.55 9.04
C ALA A 32 -0.36 -7.15 7.79
N LYS A 33 -0.89 -7.45 6.59
CA LYS A 33 -0.28 -7.04 5.32
C LYS A 33 -0.32 -5.52 5.11
N MET A 34 -1.42 -4.85 5.44
CA MET A 34 -1.54 -3.39 5.39
C MET A 34 -0.58 -2.71 6.37
N ALA A 35 -0.46 -3.23 7.59
CA ALA A 35 0.53 -2.74 8.56
C ALA A 35 1.97 -2.90 8.03
N LYS A 36 2.25 -3.99 7.32
CA LYS A 36 3.55 -4.20 6.66
C LYS A 36 3.77 -3.24 5.49
N VAL A 37 2.75 -2.95 4.69
CA VAL A 37 2.79 -1.93 3.62
C VAL A 37 3.13 -0.56 4.20
N GLU A 38 2.47 -0.14 5.28
CA GLU A 38 2.77 1.12 5.96
C GLU A 38 4.24 1.17 6.43
N SER A 39 4.68 0.14 7.17
CA SER A 39 6.06 0.06 7.67
C SER A 39 7.09 0.11 6.55
N LEU A 40 6.88 -0.63 5.46
CA LEU A 40 7.81 -0.67 4.32
C LEU A 40 7.79 0.65 3.54
N THR A 41 6.65 1.33 3.46
CA THR A 41 6.59 2.63 2.79
C THR A 41 7.31 3.70 3.60
N THR A 42 7.22 3.66 4.94
CA THR A 42 8.05 4.51 5.82
C THR A 42 9.54 4.20 5.68
N GLU A 43 9.92 2.91 5.65
CA GLU A 43 11.32 2.52 5.41
C GLU A 43 11.82 3.03 4.05
N MET A 44 10.99 2.89 3.00
CA MET A 44 11.31 3.38 1.66
C MET A 44 11.55 4.89 1.66
N LEU A 45 10.74 5.67 2.39
CA LEU A 45 10.93 7.11 2.55
C LEU A 45 12.29 7.44 3.19
N GLU A 46 12.63 6.76 4.29
CA GLU A 46 13.94 6.94 4.95
C GLU A 46 15.11 6.62 4.02
N LEU A 47 14.99 5.52 3.25
CA LEU A 47 16.02 5.11 2.31
C LEU A 47 16.14 6.11 1.16
N VAL A 48 15.02 6.65 0.66
CA VAL A 48 15.02 7.71 -0.37
C VAL A 48 15.75 8.94 0.15
N MET A 49 15.50 9.38 1.39
CA MET A 49 16.24 10.50 2.00
C MET A 49 17.74 10.20 2.12
N LYS A 50 18.12 9.00 2.55
CA LYS A 50 19.54 8.57 2.62
C LYS A 50 20.20 8.55 1.23
N ALA A 51 19.49 8.07 0.22
CA ALA A 51 19.95 8.08 -1.16
C ALA A 51 20.18 9.51 -1.67
N PHE A 52 19.30 10.47 -1.32
CA PHE A 52 19.51 11.89 -1.63
C PHE A 52 20.76 12.49 -0.97
N THR A 53 21.16 11.99 0.20
CA THR A 53 22.41 12.40 0.86
C THR A 53 23.67 11.69 0.32
N GLY A 54 23.52 10.85 -0.72
CA GLY A 54 24.64 10.18 -1.40
C GLY A 54 24.95 8.76 -0.89
N ASP A 55 24.10 8.17 -0.04
CA ASP A 55 24.27 6.79 0.39
C ASP A 55 23.90 5.82 -0.74
N THR A 56 24.91 5.27 -1.42
CA THR A 56 24.72 4.31 -2.51
C THR A 56 24.13 2.97 -2.06
N ASN A 57 24.27 2.59 -0.79
CA ASN A 57 23.65 1.37 -0.26
C ASN A 57 22.13 1.51 -0.12
N ALA A 58 21.63 2.74 0.03
CA ALA A 58 20.21 3.01 0.11
C ALA A 58 19.48 2.65 -1.20
N ALA A 59 20.14 2.79 -2.36
CA ALA A 59 19.53 2.48 -3.66
C ALA A 59 19.16 0.99 -3.81
N SER A 60 20.06 0.08 -3.42
CA SER A 60 19.78 -1.37 -3.47
C SER A 60 18.68 -1.79 -2.48
N ARG A 61 18.65 -1.15 -1.30
CA ARG A 61 17.58 -1.38 -0.33
C ARG A 61 16.22 -0.88 -0.80
N ILE A 62 16.17 0.26 -1.51
CA ILE A 62 14.93 0.79 -2.11
C ILE A 62 14.34 -0.23 -3.08
N GLU A 63 15.17 -0.85 -3.93
CA GLU A 63 14.71 -1.89 -4.86
C GLU A 63 14.12 -3.10 -4.12
N THR A 64 14.78 -3.55 -3.06
CA THR A 64 14.31 -4.69 -2.24
C THR A 64 12.97 -4.39 -1.58
N VAL A 65 12.84 -3.19 -0.99
CA VAL A 65 11.59 -2.74 -0.36
C VAL A 65 10.48 -2.58 -1.41
N GLY A 66 10.79 -2.07 -2.60
CA GLY A 66 9.85 -1.94 -3.71
C GLY A 66 9.27 -3.29 -4.16
N VAL A 67 10.12 -4.31 -4.32
CA VAL A 67 9.67 -5.67 -4.66
C VAL A 67 8.75 -6.26 -3.59
N GLU A 68 9.05 -6.05 -2.31
CA GLU A 68 8.21 -6.54 -1.22
C GLU A 68 6.85 -5.79 -1.17
N LEU A 69 6.84 -4.48 -1.46
CA LEU A 69 5.61 -3.71 -1.58
C LEU A 69 4.75 -4.18 -2.76
N GLU A 70 5.35 -4.46 -3.93
CA GLU A 70 4.64 -5.02 -5.09
C GLU A 70 4.01 -6.38 -4.77
N LYS A 71 4.78 -7.25 -4.10
CA LYS A 71 4.29 -8.56 -3.65
C LYS A 71 3.12 -8.42 -2.67
N LEU A 72 3.22 -7.54 -1.67
CA LEU A 72 2.13 -7.29 -0.73
C LEU A 72 0.90 -6.72 -1.42
N GLY A 73 1.08 -5.81 -2.39
CA GLY A 73 0.00 -5.29 -3.21
C GLY A 73 -0.75 -6.40 -3.94
N ALA A 74 -0.03 -7.30 -4.62
CA ALA A 74 -0.64 -8.44 -5.31
C ALA A 74 -1.37 -9.40 -4.35
N GLU A 75 -0.81 -9.65 -3.16
CA GLU A 75 -1.46 -10.47 -2.13
C GLU A 75 -2.74 -9.81 -1.59
N LEU A 76 -2.71 -8.49 -1.38
CA LEU A 76 -3.87 -7.72 -0.93
C LEU A 76 -4.97 -7.68 -2.00
N ASP A 77 -4.60 -7.50 -3.27
CA ASP A 77 -5.53 -7.54 -4.40
C ASP A 77 -6.20 -8.91 -4.53
N ALA A 78 -5.47 -9.99 -4.27
CA ALA A 78 -6.02 -11.34 -4.25
C ALA A 78 -6.95 -11.59 -3.05
N ILE A 79 -6.69 -10.96 -1.90
CA ILE A 79 -7.52 -11.09 -0.69
C ILE A 79 -8.79 -10.25 -0.80
N TYR A 80 -8.73 -9.05 -1.37
CA TYR A 80 -9.85 -8.10 -1.43
C TYR A 80 -11.18 -8.70 -1.92
N PRO A 81 -11.27 -9.47 -3.02
CA PRO A 81 -12.53 -10.04 -3.48
C PRO A 81 -13.12 -11.08 -2.51
N THR A 82 -12.31 -11.67 -1.63
CA THR A 82 -12.73 -12.66 -0.63
C THR A 82 -13.27 -12.03 0.66
N LEU A 83 -13.06 -10.73 0.85
CA LEU A 83 -13.51 -10.00 2.03
C LEU A 83 -15.02 -9.78 2.01
N SER A 84 -15.64 -9.80 3.20
CA SER A 84 -17.00 -9.32 3.37
C SER A 84 -17.09 -7.81 3.10
N ASP A 85 -18.30 -7.29 2.85
CA ASP A 85 -18.49 -5.85 2.63
C ASP A 85 -18.00 -4.98 3.79
N ALA A 86 -18.20 -5.45 5.03
CA ALA A 86 -17.73 -4.78 6.23
C ALA A 86 -16.19 -4.72 6.25
N GLU A 87 -15.53 -5.80 5.85
CA GLU A 87 -14.07 -5.87 5.76
C GLU A 87 -13.52 -5.07 4.59
N LYS A 88 -14.18 -5.06 3.43
CA LYS A 88 -13.80 -4.19 2.30
C LYS A 88 -13.86 -2.72 2.69
N LYS A 89 -14.93 -2.30 3.37
CA LYS A 89 -15.04 -0.93 3.90
C LYS A 89 -13.90 -0.59 4.86
N ALA A 90 -13.53 -1.53 5.74
CA ALA A 90 -12.40 -1.34 6.66
C ALA A 90 -11.06 -1.33 5.91
N PHE A 91 -10.89 -2.16 4.89
CA PHE A 91 -9.73 -2.20 4.02
C PHE A 91 -9.54 -0.88 3.28
N ASP A 92 -10.61 -0.38 2.65
CA ASP A 92 -10.58 0.87 1.89
C ASP A 92 -10.26 2.07 2.80
N ALA A 93 -10.86 2.12 3.99
CA ALA A 93 -10.57 3.15 4.99
C ALA A 93 -9.11 3.10 5.46
N GLU A 94 -8.56 1.90 5.65
CA GLU A 94 -7.16 1.74 6.06
C GLU A 94 -6.19 2.13 4.93
N LYS A 95 -6.53 1.78 3.68
CA LYS A 95 -5.78 2.21 2.50
C LYS A 95 -5.76 3.72 2.37
N GLU A 96 -6.92 4.36 2.49
CA GLU A 96 -7.04 5.83 2.46
C GLU A 96 -6.24 6.48 3.60
N ARG A 97 -6.27 5.92 4.81
CA ARG A 97 -5.47 6.40 5.95
C ARG A 97 -3.97 6.36 5.64
N ILE A 98 -3.47 5.25 5.11
CA ILE A 98 -2.06 5.11 4.73
C ILE A 98 -1.70 6.12 3.64
N GLU A 99 -2.51 6.22 2.57
CA GLU A 99 -2.29 7.18 1.48
C GLU A 99 -2.27 8.63 1.98
N GLN A 100 -3.17 9.00 2.89
CA GLN A 100 -3.19 10.33 3.47
C GLN A 100 -1.94 10.58 4.32
N GLY A 101 -1.51 9.61 5.13
CA GLY A 101 -0.27 9.69 5.90
C GLY A 101 0.97 9.91 5.01
N LEU A 102 1.00 9.29 3.83
CA LEU A 102 2.07 9.49 2.85
C LEU A 102 2.01 10.88 2.19
N LYS A 103 0.82 11.38 1.89
CA LYS A 103 0.63 12.76 1.37
C LYS A 103 1.10 13.79 2.39
N ASP A 104 0.71 13.62 3.65
CA ASP A 104 1.08 14.50 4.75
C ASP A 104 2.60 14.46 5.03
N SER A 105 3.25 13.34 4.73
CA SER A 105 4.71 13.17 4.81
C SER A 105 5.48 13.88 3.68
N GLY A 106 4.80 14.60 2.78
CA GLY A 106 5.41 15.37 1.70
C GLY A 106 5.79 14.55 0.45
N LEU A 107 5.36 13.28 0.37
CA LEU A 107 5.58 12.40 -0.78
C LEU A 107 4.41 12.37 -1.78
N GLY A 108 3.27 13.00 -1.44
CA GLY A 108 2.05 12.99 -2.25
C GLY A 108 2.00 13.97 -3.42
N MET A 109 3.14 14.48 -3.89
CA MET A 109 3.24 15.45 -5.00
C MET A 109 3.62 14.81 -6.33
#